data_AF-A0A4P1S036-F1
#
_entry.id   AF-A0A4P1S036-F1
#
_cell.length_a   1.000
_cell.length_b   1.000
_cell.length_c   1.000
_cell.angle_alpha   90.00
_cell.angle_beta   90.00
_cell.angle_gamma   90.00
#
_symmetry.space_group_name_H-M   'P 1'
#
loop_
_entity.id
_entity.type
_entity.pdbx_description
1 polymer ?
#
loop_
_entity_poly.entity_id
_entity_poly.type
_entity_poly.pdbx_seq_one_letter_code
_entity_poly.pdbx_strand_id
1 'polypeptide(L)'
;MKRLKKAVDIFLNIAYEGKDLPEPIAQLAESISGVKSFSELLEVQGVESPAEGVASIRLGNRMYPHMKLVIRKEENQLHFAVDTHDGPDRIPPNLPGYERFKPIIQENERIRETVQKCLTEEFHNSDPESVAQTSKGCVLVVDDESFVRDIVERLLSSFGFEVLSASGADAGLDLVRKKPVLCCFLDIMMPGKSGYQFIEELEAEGLRKFPIVFLTGMHPKHIREDVADGVILKPFTASMLRDRLSAFGLF
;
A
#
# COMPACT_ATOMS: atom_id res chain seq x y z
N MET A 1 4.00 -9.41 20.70
CA MET A 1 3.17 -10.60 20.38
C MET A 1 1.67 -10.46 20.57
N LYS A 2 1.16 -9.58 21.46
CA LYS A 2 -0.30 -9.31 21.53
C LYS A 2 -0.93 -8.90 20.19
N ARG A 3 -0.23 -8.10 19.38
CA ARG A 3 -0.63 -7.75 18.00
C ARG A 3 -0.78 -8.98 17.10
N LEU A 4 0.13 -9.95 17.18
CA LEU A 4 0.02 -11.19 16.39
C LEU A 4 -1.26 -11.95 16.72
N LYS A 5 -1.52 -12.20 18.02
CA LYS A 5 -2.74 -12.90 18.45
C LYS A 5 -3.98 -12.21 17.88
N LYS A 6 -4.06 -10.89 18.06
CA LYS A 6 -5.20 -10.11 17.56
C LYS A 6 -5.32 -10.13 16.04
N ALA A 7 -4.20 -10.15 15.31
CA ALA A 7 -4.19 -10.27 13.85
C ALA A 7 -4.73 -11.62 13.38
N VAL A 8 -4.33 -12.70 14.04
CA VAL A 8 -4.85 -14.05 13.80
C VAL A 8 -6.35 -14.13 14.10
N ASP A 9 -6.80 -13.56 15.22
CA ASP A 9 -8.23 -13.53 15.59
C ASP A 9 -9.07 -12.77 14.55
N ILE A 10 -8.60 -11.59 14.10
CA ILE A 10 -9.26 -10.80 13.04
C ILE A 10 -9.35 -11.63 11.75
N PHE A 11 -8.24 -12.22 11.34
CA PHE A 11 -8.18 -13.04 10.13
C PHE A 11 -9.20 -14.18 10.20
N LEU A 12 -9.18 -14.98 11.27
CA LEU A 12 -10.02 -16.17 11.41
C LEU A 12 -11.51 -15.82 11.48
N ASN A 13 -11.87 -14.76 12.23
CA ASN A 13 -13.26 -14.31 12.33
C ASN A 13 -13.84 -13.92 10.98
N ILE A 14 -13.06 -13.24 10.13
CA ILE A 14 -13.50 -12.83 8.79
C ILE A 14 -13.49 -14.02 7.83
N ALA A 15 -12.41 -14.81 7.82
CA ALA A 15 -12.21 -15.93 6.89
C ALA A 15 -13.22 -17.09 7.10
N TYR A 16 -13.70 -17.26 8.33
CA TYR A 16 -14.65 -18.32 8.69
C TYR A 16 -16.05 -17.81 9.04
N GLU A 17 -16.27 -16.48 9.05
CA GLU A 17 -17.58 -15.86 9.32
C GLU A 17 -18.22 -16.34 10.65
N GLY A 18 -17.40 -16.57 11.68
CA GLY A 18 -17.84 -17.07 12.98
C GLY A 18 -18.23 -18.55 13.03
N LYS A 19 -17.96 -19.34 11.97
CA LYS A 19 -18.11 -20.80 11.98
C LYS A 19 -16.98 -21.49 12.74
N ASP A 20 -17.21 -22.74 13.12
CA ASP A 20 -16.19 -23.59 13.73
C ASP A 20 -14.96 -23.73 12.83
N LEU A 21 -13.79 -23.60 13.44
CA LEU A 21 -12.51 -23.78 12.76
C LEU A 21 -12.22 -25.27 12.56
N PRO A 22 -11.63 -25.68 11.42
CA PRO A 22 -11.06 -27.01 11.29
C PRO A 22 -10.05 -27.26 12.41
N GLU A 23 -10.05 -28.47 12.98
CA GLU A 23 -9.19 -28.84 14.12
C GLU A 23 -7.71 -28.46 13.94
N PRO A 24 -7.06 -28.67 12.77
CA PRO A 24 -5.67 -28.26 12.57
C PRO A 24 -5.47 -26.74 12.66
N ILE A 25 -6.46 -25.95 12.23
CA ILE A 25 -6.40 -24.49 12.28
C ILE A 25 -6.65 -23.98 13.70
N ALA A 26 -7.57 -24.62 14.45
CA ALA A 26 -7.80 -24.31 15.85
C ALA A 26 -6.53 -24.57 16.70
N GLN A 27 -5.89 -25.73 16.53
CA GLN A 27 -4.63 -26.07 17.22
C GLN A 27 -3.48 -25.12 16.86
N LEU A 28 -3.39 -24.72 15.59
CA LEU A 28 -2.41 -23.74 15.13
C LEU A 28 -2.64 -22.37 15.76
N ALA A 29 -3.88 -21.88 15.80
CA ALA A 29 -4.23 -20.61 16.42
C ALA A 29 -3.95 -20.58 17.94
N GLU A 30 -4.20 -21.70 18.63
CA GLU A 30 -3.87 -21.87 20.04
C GLU A 30 -2.35 -21.84 20.26
N SER A 31 -1.59 -22.58 19.44
CA SER A 31 -0.12 -22.60 19.50
C SER A 31 0.48 -21.20 19.32
N ILE A 32 -0.02 -20.44 18.35
CA ILE A 32 0.41 -19.06 18.09
C ILE A 32 0.06 -18.11 19.25
N SER A 33 -1.08 -18.33 19.91
CA SER A 33 -1.49 -17.50 21.05
C SER A 33 -0.52 -17.57 22.24
N GLY A 34 0.26 -18.64 22.36
CA GLY A 34 1.26 -18.84 23.42
C GLY A 34 2.63 -18.22 23.15
N VAL A 35 2.90 -17.79 21.91
CA VAL A 35 4.22 -17.31 21.47
C VAL A 35 4.59 -15.97 22.10
N LYS A 36 5.81 -15.86 22.63
CA LYS A 36 6.31 -14.65 23.31
C LYS A 36 7.28 -13.82 22.48
N SER A 37 7.88 -14.40 21.43
CA SER A 37 8.83 -13.71 20.56
C SER A 37 8.63 -14.08 19.09
N PHE A 38 9.20 -13.28 18.18
CA PHE A 38 9.17 -13.61 16.75
C PHE A 38 9.97 -14.88 16.44
N SER A 39 11.07 -15.13 17.18
CA SER A 39 11.85 -16.36 17.03
C SER A 39 11.04 -17.60 17.40
N GLU A 40 10.30 -17.56 18.53
CA GLU A 40 9.38 -18.64 18.92
C GLU A 40 8.27 -18.85 17.88
N LEU A 41 7.80 -17.81 17.20
CA LEU A 41 6.81 -17.95 16.13
C LEU A 41 7.33 -18.85 15.00
N LEU A 42 8.61 -18.71 14.64
CA LEU A 42 9.22 -19.49 13.56
C LEU A 42 9.38 -20.97 13.92
N GLU A 43 9.31 -21.32 15.21
CA GLU A 43 9.38 -22.70 15.69
C GLU A 43 8.01 -23.39 15.72
N VAL A 44 6.91 -22.63 15.56
CA VAL A 44 5.55 -23.19 15.55
C VAL A 44 5.33 -24.02 14.29
N GLN A 45 4.90 -25.27 14.48
CA GLN A 45 4.56 -26.16 13.38
C GLN A 45 3.45 -25.56 12.49
N GLY A 46 3.72 -25.42 11.19
CA GLY A 46 2.79 -24.80 10.23
C GLY A 46 3.09 -23.34 9.91
N VAL A 47 4.11 -22.74 10.56
CA VAL A 47 4.67 -21.44 10.18
C VAL A 47 5.84 -21.65 9.22
N GLU A 48 5.82 -20.91 8.11
CA GLU A 48 6.88 -20.90 7.10
C GLU A 48 7.69 -19.59 7.21
N SER A 49 9.02 -19.64 6.99
CA SER A 49 9.91 -18.46 6.99
C SER A 49 10.53 -18.25 5.61
N PRO A 50 9.86 -17.55 4.67
CA PRO A 50 10.35 -17.42 3.30
C PRO A 50 11.57 -16.50 3.16
N ALA A 51 11.80 -15.61 4.12
CA ALA A 51 12.94 -14.70 4.17
C ALA A 51 13.24 -14.31 5.62
N GLU A 52 14.41 -13.72 5.86
CA GLU A 52 14.75 -13.15 7.17
C GLU A 52 13.72 -12.07 7.56
N GLY A 53 13.25 -12.14 8.82
CA GLY A 53 12.23 -11.21 9.32
C GLY A 53 10.82 -11.45 8.75
N VAL A 54 10.58 -12.50 7.96
CA VAL A 54 9.26 -12.81 7.39
C VAL A 54 8.78 -14.17 7.86
N ALA A 55 7.56 -14.20 8.40
CA ALA A 55 6.83 -15.43 8.72
C ALA A 55 5.53 -15.50 7.91
N SER A 56 5.07 -16.70 7.59
CA SER A 56 3.82 -16.94 6.89
C SER A 56 3.06 -18.07 7.57
N ILE A 57 1.80 -17.82 7.92
CA ILE A 57 0.93 -18.76 8.61
C ILE A 57 -0.19 -19.14 7.65
N ARG A 58 -0.32 -20.42 7.34
CA ARG A 58 -1.40 -20.92 6.48
C ARG A 58 -2.66 -21.15 7.31
N LEU A 59 -3.54 -20.16 7.32
CA LEU A 59 -4.79 -20.20 8.08
C LEU A 59 -5.97 -20.65 7.23
N GLY A 60 -5.90 -20.49 5.90
CA GLY A 60 -7.00 -20.83 4.99
C GLY A 60 -8.26 -19.98 5.21
N ASN A 61 -9.36 -20.40 4.62
CA ASN A 61 -10.70 -19.89 4.87
C ASN A 61 -11.75 -20.98 4.61
N ARG A 62 -13.03 -20.63 4.76
CA ARG A 62 -14.15 -21.57 4.59
C ARG A 62 -14.27 -22.23 3.20
N MET A 63 -13.66 -21.66 2.16
CA MET A 63 -13.70 -22.17 0.77
C MET A 63 -12.31 -22.57 0.24
N TYR A 64 -11.22 -22.10 0.85
CA TYR A 64 -9.87 -22.25 0.33
C TYR A 64 -8.80 -22.42 1.43
N PRO A 65 -8.15 -23.59 1.54
CA PRO A 65 -7.27 -23.91 2.68
C PRO A 65 -5.86 -23.34 2.59
N HIS A 66 -5.48 -22.70 1.47
CA HIS A 66 -4.09 -22.27 1.24
C HIS A 66 -3.84 -20.78 1.45
N MET A 67 -4.85 -20.01 1.85
CA MET A 67 -4.69 -18.60 2.19
C MET A 67 -3.77 -18.43 3.40
N LYS A 68 -2.92 -17.39 3.36
CA LYS A 68 -1.87 -17.16 4.35
C LYS A 68 -1.95 -15.77 4.97
N LEU A 69 -1.71 -15.70 6.27
CA LEU A 69 -1.35 -14.45 6.96
C LEU A 69 0.17 -14.32 6.93
N VAL A 70 0.66 -13.24 6.33
CA VAL A 70 2.09 -12.91 6.22
C VAL A 70 2.43 -11.87 7.28
N ILE A 71 3.51 -12.11 8.01
CA ILE A 71 4.02 -11.26 9.08
C ILE A 71 5.42 -10.82 8.68
N ARG A 72 5.65 -9.52 8.62
CA ARG A 72 6.99 -8.92 8.45
C ARG A 72 7.39 -8.23 9.73
N LYS A 73 8.57 -8.55 10.24
CA LYS A 73 9.18 -7.88 11.37
C LYS A 73 10.12 -6.79 10.85
N GLU A 74 9.79 -5.54 11.14
CA GLU A 74 10.65 -4.38 10.88
C GLU A 74 11.00 -3.75 12.23
N GLU A 75 12.29 -3.76 12.58
CA GLU A 75 12.81 -3.33 13.88
C GLU A 75 12.03 -3.97 15.07
N ASN A 76 11.18 -3.18 15.73
CA ASN A 76 10.36 -3.57 16.88
C ASN A 76 8.86 -3.70 16.54
N GLN A 77 8.48 -3.60 15.27
CA GLN A 77 7.09 -3.66 14.81
C GLN A 77 6.81 -4.91 13.97
N LEU A 78 5.53 -5.32 13.98
CA LEU A 78 5.02 -6.39 13.13
C LEU A 78 4.00 -5.82 12.16
N HIS A 79 4.24 -6.03 10.88
CA HIS A 79 3.33 -5.69 9.79
C HIS A 79 2.63 -6.96 9.30
N PHE A 80 1.34 -6.85 8.99
CA PHE A 80 0.49 -7.96 8.61
C PHE A 80 -0.06 -7.74 7.20
N ALA A 81 0.00 -8.79 6.38
CA ALA A 81 -0.57 -8.82 5.04
C ALA A 81 -1.26 -10.17 4.79
N VAL A 82 -2.17 -10.22 3.83
CA VAL A 82 -2.86 -11.46 3.44
C VAL A 82 -2.41 -11.88 2.04
N ASP A 83 -1.93 -13.11 1.91
CA ASP A 83 -1.62 -13.76 0.64
C ASP A 83 -2.73 -14.76 0.30
N THR A 84 -3.46 -14.49 -0.77
CA THR A 84 -4.57 -15.33 -1.23
C THR A 84 -4.10 -16.62 -1.91
N HIS A 85 -2.83 -16.70 -2.33
CA HIS A 85 -2.22 -17.86 -2.98
C HIS A 85 -2.95 -18.36 -4.26
N ASP A 86 -3.76 -17.50 -4.89
CA ASP A 86 -4.59 -17.83 -6.04
C ASP A 86 -4.58 -16.76 -7.15
N GLY A 87 -3.63 -15.82 -7.09
CA GLY A 87 -3.47 -14.77 -8.09
C GLY A 87 -3.24 -15.29 -9.52
N PRO A 88 -3.29 -14.41 -10.53
CA PRO A 88 -3.28 -14.78 -11.95
C PRO A 88 -2.03 -15.57 -12.38
N ASP A 89 -0.91 -15.42 -11.68
CA ASP A 89 0.30 -16.23 -11.92
C ASP A 89 0.14 -17.71 -11.55
N ARG A 90 -0.80 -18.02 -10.64
CA ARG A 90 -1.08 -19.37 -10.13
C ARG A 90 -2.32 -19.96 -10.77
N ILE A 91 -3.37 -19.15 -10.92
CA ILE A 91 -4.63 -19.54 -11.57
C ILE A 91 -4.90 -18.58 -12.74
N PRO A 92 -4.29 -18.82 -13.90
CA PRO A 92 -4.41 -17.89 -15.01
C PRO A 92 -5.83 -17.96 -15.61
N PRO A 93 -6.39 -16.84 -16.12
CA PRO A 93 -7.76 -16.80 -16.65
C PRO A 93 -8.03 -17.75 -17.82
N ASN A 94 -6.98 -18.19 -18.52
CA ASN A 94 -7.06 -19.16 -19.62
C ASN A 94 -6.98 -20.62 -19.17
N LEU A 95 -6.88 -20.90 -17.87
CA LEU A 95 -6.81 -22.26 -17.34
C LEU A 95 -8.09 -23.04 -17.68
N PRO A 96 -8.01 -24.25 -18.25
CA PRO A 96 -9.18 -25.10 -18.46
C PRO A 96 -9.93 -25.34 -17.14
N GLY A 97 -11.20 -24.92 -17.09
CA GLY A 97 -12.01 -25.00 -15.87
C GLY A 97 -11.88 -23.81 -14.90
N TYR A 98 -11.26 -22.70 -15.30
CA TYR A 98 -11.15 -21.46 -14.53
C TYR A 98 -12.47 -21.01 -13.88
N GLU A 99 -13.59 -21.12 -14.61
CA GLU A 99 -14.91 -20.73 -14.11
C GLU A 99 -15.33 -21.46 -12.83
N ARG A 100 -14.78 -22.65 -12.55
CA ARG A 100 -15.02 -23.38 -11.28
C ARG A 100 -14.33 -22.72 -10.09
N PHE A 101 -13.21 -22.03 -10.31
CA PHE A 101 -12.42 -21.37 -9.27
C PHE A 101 -12.81 -19.91 -9.07
N LYS A 102 -13.45 -19.29 -10.06
CA LYS A 102 -13.84 -17.88 -10.02
C LYS A 102 -14.61 -17.46 -8.75
N PRO A 103 -15.59 -18.23 -8.23
CA PRO A 103 -16.24 -17.88 -6.97
C PRO A 103 -15.29 -17.91 -5.76
N ILE A 104 -14.33 -18.85 -5.75
CA ILE A 104 -13.32 -18.97 -4.68
C ILE A 104 -12.37 -17.77 -4.74
N ILE A 105 -11.89 -17.41 -5.94
CA ILE A 105 -11.00 -16.25 -6.14
C ILE A 105 -11.68 -14.96 -5.68
N GLN A 106 -12.94 -14.76 -6.08
CA GLN A 106 -13.71 -13.57 -5.66
C GLN A 106 -13.90 -13.50 -4.15
N GLU A 107 -14.19 -14.63 -3.50
CA GLU A 107 -14.31 -14.68 -2.05
C GLU A 107 -12.96 -14.47 -1.35
N ASN A 108 -11.89 -15.02 -1.90
CA ASN A 108 -10.54 -14.84 -1.37
C ASN A 108 -10.10 -13.37 -1.42
N GLU A 109 -10.37 -12.69 -2.53
CA GLU A 109 -10.13 -11.26 -2.69
C GLU A 109 -10.95 -10.43 -1.68
N ARG A 110 -12.24 -10.73 -1.51
CA ARG A 110 -13.09 -10.07 -0.51
C ARG A 110 -12.54 -10.24 0.91
N ILE A 111 -12.12 -11.46 1.27
CA ILE A 111 -11.53 -11.75 2.59
C ILE A 111 -10.22 -10.98 2.74
N ARG A 112 -9.33 -11.00 1.73
CA ARG A 112 -8.06 -10.25 1.73
C ARG A 112 -8.31 -8.77 2.01
N GLU A 113 -9.20 -8.13 1.27
CA GLU A 113 -9.51 -6.71 1.41
C GLU A 113 -10.10 -6.38 2.79
N THR A 114 -11.04 -7.21 3.27
CA THR A 114 -11.70 -6.99 4.55
C THR A 114 -10.72 -7.17 5.72
N VAL A 115 -9.92 -8.23 5.71
CA VAL A 115 -8.91 -8.48 6.73
C VAL A 115 -7.86 -7.38 6.71
N GLN A 116 -7.34 -7.00 5.53
CA GLN A 116 -6.34 -5.94 5.42
C GLN A 116 -6.87 -4.62 5.98
N LYS A 117 -8.12 -4.27 5.68
CA LYS A 117 -8.79 -3.09 6.23
C LYS A 117 -8.90 -3.16 7.76
N CYS A 118 -9.41 -4.25 8.32
CA CYS A 118 -9.55 -4.39 9.77
C CYS A 118 -8.21 -4.41 10.51
N LEU A 119 -7.17 -5.06 9.96
CA LEU A 119 -5.82 -5.03 10.53
C LEU A 119 -5.25 -3.61 10.52
N THR A 120 -5.50 -2.85 9.45
CA THR A 120 -5.10 -1.45 9.34
C THR A 120 -5.81 -0.60 10.39
N GLU A 121 -7.13 -0.70 10.50
CA GLU A 121 -7.93 0.03 11.49
C GLU A 121 -7.57 -0.35 12.94
N GLU A 122 -7.35 -1.63 13.22
CA GLU A 122 -7.02 -2.12 14.56
C GLU A 122 -5.63 -1.66 15.01
N PHE A 123 -4.64 -1.81 14.14
CA PHE A 123 -3.25 -1.57 14.49
C PHE A 123 -2.75 -0.17 14.16
N HIS A 124 -3.52 0.64 13.43
CA HIS A 124 -3.31 2.09 13.43
C HIS A 124 -3.84 2.76 14.71
N ASN A 125 -4.83 2.18 15.40
CA ASN A 125 -5.42 2.77 16.61
C ASN A 125 -4.71 2.39 17.92
N SER A 126 -3.71 1.51 17.89
CA SER A 126 -3.07 0.95 19.09
C SER A 126 -1.55 1.14 19.18
N ASP A 127 -0.98 2.04 18.36
CA ASP A 127 0.34 2.60 18.60
C ASP A 127 0.22 3.89 19.42
N PRO A 128 0.64 3.91 20.70
CA PRO A 128 0.74 5.14 21.50
C PRO A 128 1.81 6.11 20.99
N GLU A 129 2.55 5.73 19.94
CA GLU A 129 3.42 6.62 19.17
C GLU A 129 2.71 7.32 18.01
N SER A 130 1.41 7.06 17.77
CA SER A 130 0.55 8.02 17.08
C SER A 130 0.07 9.11 18.06
N VAL A 131 1.02 9.73 18.76
CA VAL A 131 0.82 11.12 19.18
C VAL A 131 0.62 11.86 17.87
N ALA A 132 -0.61 12.32 17.61
CA ALA A 132 -1.01 13.19 16.51
C ALA A 132 0.16 13.41 15.54
N GLN A 133 0.31 12.54 14.53
CA GLN A 133 1.25 12.85 13.47
C GLN A 133 0.68 14.14 12.89
N THR A 134 1.20 15.29 13.32
CA THR A 134 1.23 16.48 12.49
C THR A 134 1.69 15.93 11.17
N SER A 135 0.79 15.89 10.17
CA SER A 135 1.08 15.24 8.90
C SER A 135 2.48 15.70 8.49
N LYS A 136 3.33 14.78 8.00
CA LYS A 136 4.71 15.16 7.59
C LYS A 136 4.69 16.39 6.67
N GLY A 137 3.58 16.54 5.96
CA GLY A 137 2.96 17.74 5.46
C GLY A 137 1.99 17.30 4.37
N CYS A 138 1.64 18.22 3.48
CA CYS A 138 0.88 17.87 2.28
C CYS A 138 1.80 17.60 1.11
N VAL A 139 1.54 16.52 0.38
CA VAL A 139 2.11 16.27 -0.95
C VAL A 139 0.99 16.31 -1.97
N LEU A 140 1.30 16.80 -3.17
CA LEU A 140 0.35 16.92 -4.27
C LEU A 140 0.63 15.85 -5.32
N VAL A 141 -0.43 15.25 -5.85
CA VAL A 141 -0.38 14.39 -7.03
C VAL A 141 -1.29 15.00 -8.09
N VAL A 142 -0.73 15.26 -9.28
CA VAL A 142 -1.47 15.78 -10.43
C VAL A 142 -1.28 14.85 -11.61
N ASP A 143 -2.34 14.16 -12.00
CA ASP A 143 -2.34 13.16 -13.07
C ASP A 143 -3.78 13.02 -13.56
N ASP A 144 -4.07 12.91 -14.85
CA ASP A 144 -5.46 12.76 -15.34
C ASP A 144 -6.00 11.33 -15.18
N GLU A 145 -5.11 10.33 -15.08
CA GLU A 145 -5.47 8.94 -14.88
C GLU A 145 -5.84 8.66 -13.41
N SER A 146 -7.13 8.42 -13.15
CA SER A 146 -7.64 8.11 -11.80
C SER A 146 -6.92 6.96 -11.12
N PHE A 147 -6.65 5.88 -11.86
CA PHE A 147 -5.94 4.71 -11.34
C PHE A 147 -4.52 5.04 -10.85
N VAL A 148 -3.79 5.91 -11.56
CA VAL A 148 -2.45 6.33 -11.15
C VAL A 148 -2.55 7.17 -9.88
N ARG A 149 -3.47 8.15 -9.83
CA ARG A 149 -3.70 8.96 -8.62
C ARG A 149 -4.00 8.09 -7.40
N ASP A 150 -4.91 7.12 -7.53
CA ASP A 150 -5.31 6.25 -6.42
C ASP A 150 -4.13 5.43 -5.88
N ILE A 151 -3.26 4.92 -6.76
CA ILE A 151 -2.06 4.18 -6.34
C ILE A 151 -1.08 5.10 -5.62
N VAL A 152 -0.76 6.26 -6.21
CA VAL A 152 0.21 7.19 -5.64
C VAL A 152 -0.31 7.74 -4.30
N GLU A 153 -1.59 8.06 -4.20
CA GLU A 153 -2.24 8.52 -2.97
C GLU A 153 -2.12 7.49 -1.85
N ARG A 154 -2.41 6.22 -2.13
CA ARG A 154 -2.27 5.14 -1.13
C ARG A 154 -0.81 4.97 -0.68
N LEU A 155 0.14 5.01 -1.61
CA LEU A 155 1.56 4.85 -1.31
C LEU A 155 2.08 6.02 -0.47
N LEU A 156 1.80 7.27 -0.87
CA LEU A 156 2.24 8.46 -0.15
C LEU A 156 1.56 8.60 1.22
N SER A 157 0.28 8.24 1.33
CA SER A 157 -0.42 8.21 2.61
C SER A 157 0.20 7.18 3.57
N SER A 158 0.60 6.01 3.06
CA SER A 158 1.30 5.00 3.86
C SER A 158 2.67 5.46 4.37
N PHE A 159 3.23 6.53 3.79
CA PHE A 159 4.48 7.15 4.23
C PHE A 159 4.29 8.25 5.29
N GLY A 160 3.03 8.56 5.67
CA GLY A 160 2.67 9.54 6.69
C GLY A 160 2.41 10.96 6.18
N PHE A 161 2.23 11.14 4.86
CA PHE A 161 1.84 12.41 4.27
C PHE A 161 0.33 12.51 4.13
N GLU A 162 -0.19 13.74 4.21
CA GLU A 162 -1.50 14.04 3.66
C GLU A 162 -1.37 14.23 2.15
N VAL A 163 -2.25 13.61 1.36
CA VAL A 163 -2.18 13.70 -0.10
C VAL A 163 -3.31 14.57 -0.64
N LEU A 164 -2.95 15.56 -1.42
CA LEU A 164 -3.86 16.31 -2.27
C LEU A 164 -3.81 15.71 -3.68
N SER A 165 -4.97 15.39 -4.26
CA SER A 165 -5.05 14.74 -5.56
C SER A 165 -5.83 15.62 -6.54
N ALA A 166 -5.25 15.87 -7.71
CA ALA A 166 -5.85 16.66 -8.79
C ALA A 166 -5.84 15.90 -10.11
N SER A 167 -6.95 15.93 -10.84
CA SER A 167 -7.09 15.26 -12.13
C SER A 167 -6.52 16.04 -13.32
N GLY A 168 -5.75 17.10 -13.07
CA GLY A 168 -5.26 18.01 -14.09
C GLY A 168 -4.72 19.31 -13.51
N ALA A 169 -4.05 20.10 -14.35
CA ALA A 169 -3.31 21.29 -13.94
C ALA A 169 -4.17 22.32 -13.19
N ASP A 170 -5.37 22.66 -13.69
CA ASP A 170 -6.22 23.69 -13.08
C ASP A 170 -6.64 23.32 -11.66
N ALA A 171 -7.05 22.07 -11.45
CA ALA A 171 -7.39 21.56 -10.12
C ALA A 171 -6.16 21.53 -9.20
N GLY A 172 -4.98 21.21 -9.73
CA GLY A 172 -3.73 21.25 -8.97
C GLY A 172 -3.38 22.66 -8.50
N LEU A 173 -3.51 23.66 -9.38
CA LEU A 173 -3.22 25.06 -9.07
C LEU A 173 -4.16 25.57 -7.97
N ASP A 174 -5.45 25.24 -8.06
CA ASP A 174 -6.44 25.57 -7.05
C ASP A 174 -6.12 24.97 -5.67
N LEU A 175 -5.55 23.76 -5.63
CA LEU A 175 -5.13 23.12 -4.38
C LEU A 175 -3.90 23.82 -3.78
N VAL A 176 -2.88 24.12 -4.60
CA VAL A 176 -1.67 24.83 -4.15
C VAL A 176 -1.99 26.23 -3.61
N ARG A 177 -2.96 26.93 -4.21
CA ARG A 177 -3.43 28.24 -3.70
C ARG A 177 -4.10 28.15 -2.33
N LYS A 178 -4.71 27.01 -1.99
CA LYS A 178 -5.47 26.82 -0.75
C LYS A 178 -4.63 26.25 0.38
N LYS A 179 -3.60 25.46 0.07
CA LYS A 179 -2.84 24.71 1.08
C LYS A 179 -1.36 24.60 0.72
N PRO A 180 -0.43 24.81 1.68
CA PRO A 180 0.99 24.62 1.43
C PRO A 180 1.30 23.15 1.09
N VAL A 181 2.11 22.96 0.05
CA VAL A 181 2.56 21.66 -0.46
C VAL A 181 4.07 21.53 -0.26
N LEU A 182 4.53 20.36 0.15
CA LEU A 182 5.94 20.04 0.38
C LEU A 182 6.62 19.42 -0.85
N CYS A 183 5.87 18.72 -1.69
CA CYS A 183 6.36 18.08 -2.92
C CYS A 183 5.17 17.82 -3.84
N CYS A 184 5.39 17.89 -5.16
CA CYS A 184 4.39 17.54 -6.16
C CYS A 184 4.89 16.41 -7.08
N PHE A 185 4.09 15.36 -7.24
CA PHE A 185 4.25 14.38 -8.30
C PHE A 185 3.31 14.74 -9.45
N LEU A 186 3.87 15.02 -10.62
CA LEU A 186 3.17 15.67 -11.72
C LEU A 186 3.31 14.86 -13.02
N ASP A 187 2.20 14.49 -13.65
CA ASP A 187 2.26 14.00 -15.03
C ASP A 187 2.48 15.18 -15.99
N ILE A 188 3.23 14.91 -17.07
CA ILE A 188 3.47 15.84 -18.16
C ILE A 188 2.29 15.82 -19.14
N MET A 189 1.76 14.63 -19.42
CA MET A 189 0.83 14.40 -20.53
C MET A 189 -0.62 14.39 -20.03
N MET A 190 -1.16 15.58 -19.75
CA MET A 190 -2.55 15.73 -19.30
C MET A 190 -3.41 16.45 -20.36
N PRO A 191 -4.70 16.12 -20.49
CA PRO A 191 -5.63 16.87 -21.31
C PRO A 191 -5.76 18.34 -20.89
N GLY A 192 -5.87 19.23 -21.88
CA GLY A 192 -5.97 20.66 -21.65
C GLY A 192 -4.61 21.30 -21.42
N LYS A 193 -4.14 21.30 -20.18
CA LYS A 193 -2.86 21.89 -19.77
C LYS A 193 -1.86 20.80 -19.40
N SER A 194 -0.70 20.84 -20.03
CA SER A 194 0.42 19.93 -19.74
C SER A 194 1.06 20.22 -18.38
N GLY A 195 1.84 19.26 -17.87
CA GLY A 195 2.65 19.47 -16.66
C GLY A 195 3.67 20.61 -16.82
N TYR A 196 4.15 20.90 -18.03
CA TYR A 196 5.01 22.05 -18.27
C TYR A 196 4.27 23.37 -18.03
N GLN A 197 3.06 23.51 -18.58
CA GLN A 197 2.23 24.70 -18.38
C GLN A 197 1.81 24.87 -16.91
N PHE A 198 1.58 23.78 -16.20
CA PHE A 198 1.34 23.81 -14.75
C PHE A 198 2.52 24.45 -13.99
N ILE A 199 3.76 24.06 -14.33
CA ILE A 199 4.98 24.64 -13.73
C ILE A 199 5.12 26.12 -14.10
N GLU A 200 4.94 26.48 -15.38
CA GLU A 200 5.00 27.87 -15.85
C GLU A 200 4.00 28.77 -15.11
N GLU A 201 2.77 28.30 -14.89
CA GLU A 201 1.74 29.03 -14.14
C GLU A 201 2.09 29.15 -12.64
N LEU A 202 2.61 28.09 -12.03
CA LEU A 202 3.11 28.15 -10.64
C LEU A 202 4.24 29.16 -10.47
N GLU A 203 5.14 29.27 -11.45
CA GLU A 203 6.23 30.25 -11.43
C GLU A 203 5.72 31.68 -11.64
N ALA A 204 4.82 31.87 -12.61
CA ALA A 204 4.20 33.17 -12.88
C ALA A 204 3.44 33.73 -11.67
N GLU A 205 2.82 32.85 -10.87
CA GLU A 205 2.12 33.22 -9.63
C GLU A 205 3.04 33.25 -8.38
N GLY A 206 4.32 32.89 -8.51
CA GLY A 206 5.25 32.82 -7.38
C GLY A 206 4.90 31.72 -6.36
N LEU A 207 4.18 30.69 -6.80
CA LEU A 207 3.72 29.56 -6.00
C LEU A 207 4.67 28.36 -6.02
N ARG A 208 5.61 28.29 -6.97
CA ARG A 208 6.65 27.24 -7.05
C ARG A 208 7.67 27.37 -5.91
N LYS A 209 7.31 26.88 -4.72
CA LYS A 209 8.15 26.90 -3.49
C LYS A 209 8.52 25.51 -2.97
N PHE A 210 8.22 24.48 -3.74
CA PHE A 210 8.40 23.07 -3.39
C PHE A 210 8.95 22.30 -4.59
N PRO A 211 9.67 21.19 -4.36
CA PRO A 211 10.17 20.33 -5.42
C PRO A 211 9.03 19.70 -6.22
N ILE A 212 9.22 19.61 -7.54
CA ILE A 212 8.31 18.95 -8.47
C ILE A 212 9.02 17.76 -9.09
N VAL A 213 8.41 16.58 -9.01
CA VAL A 213 8.88 15.35 -9.64
C VAL A 213 7.95 14.99 -10.77
N PHE A 214 8.46 14.86 -11.98
CA PHE A 214 7.67 14.30 -13.07
C PHE A 214 7.41 12.81 -12.82
N LEU A 215 6.15 12.41 -12.95
CA LEU A 215 5.69 11.02 -12.90
C LEU A 215 4.99 10.71 -14.22
N THR A 216 5.73 10.28 -15.23
CA THR A 216 5.23 10.29 -16.62
C THR A 216 5.52 9.01 -17.39
N GLY A 217 4.62 8.66 -18.32
CA GLY A 217 4.85 7.64 -19.34
C GLY A 217 5.57 8.14 -20.58
N MET A 218 5.93 9.44 -20.64
CA MET A 218 6.64 10.02 -21.78
C MET A 218 8.02 9.38 -21.95
N HIS A 219 8.43 9.17 -23.21
CA HIS A 219 9.76 8.65 -23.50
C HIS A 219 10.85 9.65 -23.00
N PRO A 220 11.91 9.19 -22.30
CA PRO A 220 12.91 10.06 -21.65
C PRO A 220 13.51 11.16 -22.54
N LYS A 221 13.82 10.83 -23.80
CA LYS A 221 14.35 11.78 -24.79
C LYS A 221 13.49 13.03 -25.05
N HIS A 222 12.22 13.02 -24.64
CA HIS A 222 11.28 14.12 -24.82
C HIS A 222 10.99 14.87 -23.52
N ILE A 223 11.57 14.42 -22.40
CA ILE A 223 11.41 15.05 -21.09
C ILE A 223 12.44 16.16 -20.96
N ARG A 224 11.96 17.35 -20.61
CA ARG A 224 12.81 18.48 -20.19
C ARG A 224 13.13 18.28 -18.70
N GLU A 225 14.19 17.57 -18.39
CA GLU A 225 14.55 17.30 -16.99
C GLU A 225 14.96 18.57 -16.23
N ASP A 226 15.42 19.59 -16.95
CA ASP A 226 15.87 20.88 -16.40
C ASP A 226 14.75 21.71 -15.73
N VAL A 227 13.49 21.41 -16.01
CA VAL A 227 12.36 22.17 -15.47
C VAL A 227 11.80 21.58 -14.17
N ALA A 228 12.20 20.38 -13.77
CA ALA A 228 11.71 19.68 -12.59
C ALA A 228 12.87 19.21 -11.70
N ASP A 229 12.57 18.94 -10.44
CA ASP A 229 13.54 18.52 -9.42
C ASP A 229 13.78 17.00 -9.42
N GLY A 230 13.05 16.27 -10.26
CA GLY A 230 13.26 14.85 -10.51
C GLY A 230 12.32 14.28 -11.56
N VAL A 231 12.65 13.08 -12.04
CA VAL A 231 11.82 12.31 -12.97
C VAL A 231 11.70 10.87 -12.47
N ILE A 232 10.49 10.33 -12.60
CA ILE A 232 10.11 8.93 -12.42
C ILE A 232 9.30 8.53 -13.65
N LEU A 233 9.71 7.46 -14.31
CA LEU A 233 9.00 6.92 -15.47
C LEU A 233 7.91 5.94 -15.00
N LYS A 234 6.75 5.98 -15.65
CA LYS A 234 5.73 4.92 -15.53
C LYS A 234 6.22 3.69 -16.34
N PRO A 235 6.12 2.45 -15.82
CA PRO A 235 5.64 2.07 -14.48
C PRO A 235 6.68 2.31 -13.38
N PHE A 236 6.21 2.59 -12.17
CA PHE A 236 7.04 2.95 -11.01
C PHE A 236 6.79 2.04 -9.80
N THR A 237 7.71 2.05 -8.84
CA THR A 237 7.59 1.32 -7.58
C THR A 237 7.42 2.29 -6.40
N ALA A 238 6.95 1.77 -5.26
CA ALA A 238 6.85 2.53 -4.02
C ALA A 238 8.21 3.07 -3.53
N SER A 239 9.30 2.33 -3.76
CA SER A 239 10.65 2.75 -3.40
C SER A 239 11.08 3.99 -4.19
N MET A 240 10.75 4.08 -5.48
CA MET A 240 11.11 5.24 -6.30
C MET A 240 10.48 6.54 -5.79
N LEU A 241 9.21 6.49 -5.33
CA LEU A 241 8.55 7.64 -4.70
C LEU A 241 9.22 8.01 -3.38
N ARG A 242 9.52 7.00 -2.55
CA ARG A 242 10.20 7.19 -1.26
C ARG A 242 11.58 7.81 -1.43
N ASP A 243 12.38 7.33 -2.38
CA ASP A 243 13.74 7.81 -2.64
C ASP A 243 13.75 9.30 -3.01
N ARG A 244 12.77 9.76 -3.81
CA ARG A 244 12.62 11.19 -4.13
C ARG A 244 12.29 12.04 -2.92
N LEU A 245 11.33 11.60 -2.12
CA LEU A 245 10.97 12.30 -0.88
C LEU A 245 12.14 12.35 0.10
N SER A 246 12.91 11.27 0.23
CA SER A 246 14.12 11.24 1.07
C SER A 246 15.20 12.20 0.54
N ALA A 247 15.38 12.30 -0.78
CA ALA A 247 16.32 13.24 -1.38
C ALA A 247 15.95 14.71 -1.11
N PHE A 248 14.67 15.00 -0.85
CA PHE A 248 14.19 16.32 -0.45
C PHE A 248 14.16 16.54 1.07
N GLY A 249 14.65 15.58 1.87
CA GLY A 249 14.66 15.67 3.34
C GLY A 249 13.26 15.57 3.96
N LEU A 250 12.33 14.89 3.30
CA LEU A 250 10.95 14.69 3.80
C LEU A 250 10.78 13.38 4.60
N PHE A 251 11.89 12.67 4.85
CA PHE A 251 11.99 11.51 5.72
C PHE A 251 13.08 11.69 6.76
#